data_AF-A0AAJ1BC96-F1
#
_entry.id   AF-A0AAJ1BC96-F1
#
_cell.length_a   1.000
_cell.length_b   1.000
_cell.length_c   1.000
_cell.angle_alpha   90.00
_cell.angle_beta   90.00
_cell.angle_gamma   90.00
#
_symmetry.space_group_name_H-M   'P 1'
#
loop_
_entity.id
_entity.type
_entity.pdbx_description
1 polymer ?
#
loop_
_entity_poly.entity_id
_entity_poly.type
_entity_poly.pdbx_seq_one_letter_code
_entity_poly.pdbx_strand_id
1 'polypeptide(L)'
;MQGKKRFALAAVAILTVVALLAAWYFWYQSDRESLPQPTGPQIKVSVGPNAKLPEIRAGSQGCAALDKVLSDLLQQTPQGKAFTGRVAQVQSQQKDPDSGTENAAPEWAKFLQILPEHYSEFETAAGKDDAANKALRNMREIVNLEPQLITGKIPEYTDGPAAQRQLEEGKTPEQNPEYVKKSEQLDKLLDQVSWCMPTWPVLFG
;
A
#
# COMPACT_ATOMS: atom_id res chain seq x y z
N MET A 1 -41.94 30.96 -35.42
CA MET A 1 -40.50 30.58 -35.45
C MET A 1 -39.82 30.48 -34.09
N GLN A 2 -40.40 30.97 -32.98
CA GLN A 2 -39.75 30.97 -31.65
C GLN A 2 -39.73 29.62 -30.92
N GLY A 3 -40.71 28.74 -31.14
CA GLY A 3 -40.79 27.43 -30.46
C GLY A 3 -39.68 26.45 -30.85
N LYS A 4 -39.38 26.32 -32.14
CA LYS A 4 -38.34 25.39 -32.65
C LYS A 4 -36.93 25.71 -32.12
N LYS A 5 -36.59 27.00 -31.93
CA LYS A 5 -35.30 27.43 -31.38
C LYS A 5 -35.15 27.07 -29.89
N ARG A 6 -36.23 27.15 -29.11
CA ARG A 6 -36.24 26.77 -27.69
C ARG A 6 -36.08 25.26 -27.49
N PHE A 7 -36.73 24.45 -28.33
CA PHE A 7 -36.56 22.99 -28.30
C PHE A 7 -35.15 22.56 -28.72
N ALA A 8 -34.56 23.21 -29.74
CA ALA A 8 -33.19 22.93 -30.15
C ALA A 8 -32.16 23.28 -29.05
N LEU A 9 -32.32 24.43 -28.39
CA LEU A 9 -31.45 24.83 -27.28
C LEU A 9 -31.59 23.91 -26.06
N ALA A 10 -32.81 23.47 -25.73
CA ALA A 10 -33.04 22.52 -24.65
C ALA A 10 -32.43 21.14 -24.94
N ALA A 11 -32.55 20.65 -26.18
CA ALA A 11 -31.97 19.39 -26.60
C ALA A 11 -30.43 19.42 -26.57
N VAL A 12 -29.81 20.51 -27.00
CA VAL A 12 -28.35 20.70 -26.93
C VAL A 12 -27.87 20.75 -25.48
N ALA A 13 -28.58 21.47 -24.60
CA ALA A 13 -28.24 21.56 -23.18
C ALA A 13 -28.30 20.18 -22.49
N ILE A 14 -29.34 19.38 -22.78
CA ILE A 14 -29.48 18.03 -22.23
C ILE A 14 -28.34 17.12 -22.73
N LEU A 15 -28.00 17.16 -24.01
CA LEU A 15 -26.90 16.37 -24.56
C LEU A 15 -25.55 16.74 -23.95
N THR A 16 -25.29 18.02 -23.70
CA THR A 16 -24.06 18.45 -23.02
C THR A 16 -24.01 18.01 -21.56
N VAL A 17 -25.14 18.03 -20.84
CA VAL A 17 -25.20 17.56 -19.45
C VAL A 17 -24.99 16.04 -19.38
N VAL A 18 -25.58 15.27 -20.30
CA VAL A 18 -25.37 13.82 -20.37
C VAL A 18 -23.91 13.48 -20.71
N ALA A 19 -23.29 14.22 -21.64
CA ALA A 19 -21.88 14.02 -21.97
C ALA A 19 -20.94 14.34 -20.80
N LEU A 20 -21.22 15.41 -20.04
CA LEU A 20 -20.45 15.78 -18.84
C LEU A 20 -20.62 14.76 -17.71
N LEU A 21 -21.83 14.24 -17.51
CA LEU A 21 -22.09 13.18 -16.53
C LEU A 21 -21.41 11.87 -16.93
N ALA A 22 -21.42 11.50 -18.20
CA ALA A 22 -20.72 10.31 -18.70
C ALA A 22 -19.19 10.46 -18.57
N ALA A 23 -18.64 11.63 -18.89
CA ALA A 23 -17.21 11.91 -18.73
C ALA A 23 -16.80 11.88 -17.25
N TRP A 24 -17.62 12.45 -16.36
CA TRP A 24 -17.39 12.41 -14.92
C TRP A 24 -17.49 10.99 -14.37
N TYR A 25 -18.48 10.21 -14.80
CA TYR A 25 -18.64 8.82 -14.39
C TYR A 25 -17.49 7.93 -14.84
N PHE A 26 -17.02 8.08 -16.09
CA PHE A 26 -15.85 7.37 -16.60
C PHE A 26 -14.56 7.78 -15.88
N TRP A 27 -14.39 9.07 -15.58
CA TRP A 27 -13.24 9.56 -14.82
C TRP A 27 -13.26 9.03 -13.37
N TYR A 28 -14.42 9.03 -12.73
CA TYR A 28 -14.61 8.50 -11.37
C TYR A 28 -14.45 6.97 -11.28
N GLN A 29 -14.84 6.22 -12.32
CA GLN A 29 -14.59 4.77 -12.39
C GLN A 29 -13.14 4.42 -12.69
N SER A 30 -12.40 5.26 -13.41
CA SER A 30 -10.99 5.01 -13.74
C SER A 30 -10.09 4.97 -12.49
N ASP A 31 -10.44 5.71 -11.45
CA ASP A 31 -9.74 5.70 -10.15
C ASP A 31 -10.05 4.48 -9.28
N ARG A 32 -11.00 3.62 -9.69
CA ARG A 32 -11.36 2.35 -9.03
C ARG A 32 -11.07 1.17 -9.95
N GLU A 33 -9.82 0.98 -10.36
CA GLU A 33 -9.39 -0.31 -10.91
C GLU A 33 -9.53 -1.38 -9.82
N SER A 34 -10.60 -2.17 -9.86
CA SER A 34 -10.70 -3.38 -9.05
C SER A 34 -9.59 -4.34 -9.45
N LEU A 35 -8.81 -4.80 -8.47
CA LEU A 35 -7.75 -5.79 -8.71
C LEU A 35 -8.37 -7.06 -9.33
N PRO A 36 -7.71 -7.67 -10.33
CA PRO A 36 -8.22 -8.87 -10.95
C PRO A 36 -8.21 -10.04 -9.96
N GLN A 37 -9.04 -11.05 -10.23
CA GLN A 37 -9.05 -12.26 -9.41
C GLN A 37 -7.67 -12.93 -9.47
N PRO A 38 -7.06 -13.33 -8.31
CA PRO A 38 -5.75 -13.94 -8.30
C PRO A 38 -5.72 -15.25 -9.11
N THR A 39 -4.77 -15.36 -10.03
CA THR A 39 -4.59 -16.53 -10.92
C THR A 39 -3.31 -17.31 -10.65
N GLY A 40 -2.43 -16.79 -9.78
CA GLY A 40 -1.18 -17.42 -9.40
C GLY A 40 -1.34 -18.64 -8.48
N PRO A 41 -0.22 -19.33 -8.17
CA PRO A 41 -0.22 -20.44 -7.23
C PRO A 41 -0.64 -19.99 -5.83
N GLN A 42 -1.08 -20.96 -5.01
CA GLN A 42 -1.20 -20.77 -3.57
C GLN A 42 0.18 -20.56 -2.99
N ILE A 43 0.34 -19.50 -2.21
CA ILE A 43 1.56 -19.23 -1.49
C ILE A 43 1.28 -19.46 -0.02
N LYS A 44 1.96 -20.46 0.55
CA LYS A 44 2.10 -20.52 1.99
C LYS A 44 2.93 -19.31 2.38
N VAL A 45 2.34 -18.38 3.13
CA VAL A 45 3.03 -17.19 3.57
C VAL A 45 4.12 -17.64 4.53
N SER A 46 5.31 -17.91 3.98
CA SER A 46 6.24 -18.87 4.60
C SER A 46 7.02 -18.23 5.75
N VAL A 47 6.99 -16.90 5.85
CA VAL A 47 7.76 -16.11 6.82
C VAL A 47 7.18 -14.72 7.01
N GLY A 48 7.54 -14.08 8.12
CA GLY A 48 7.15 -12.70 8.42
C GLY A 48 5.78 -12.58 9.11
N PRO A 49 5.19 -11.36 9.15
CA PRO A 49 4.00 -11.08 9.95
C PRO A 49 2.76 -11.87 9.55
N ASN A 50 2.75 -12.35 8.31
CA ASN A 50 1.63 -13.08 7.74
C ASN A 50 1.77 -14.61 7.91
N ALA A 51 2.79 -15.12 8.61
CA ALA A 51 3.09 -16.56 8.70
C ALA A 51 1.99 -17.44 9.35
N LYS A 52 1.02 -16.82 10.04
CA LYS A 52 -0.14 -17.50 10.63
C LYS A 52 -1.45 -17.30 9.84
N LEU A 53 -1.42 -16.51 8.77
CA LEU A 53 -2.57 -16.32 7.89
C LEU A 53 -2.79 -17.56 7.03
N PRO A 54 -4.03 -17.82 6.59
CA PRO A 54 -4.30 -18.89 5.63
C PRO A 54 -3.51 -18.66 4.34
N GLU A 55 -3.27 -19.74 3.59
CA GLU A 55 -2.65 -19.65 2.28
C GLU A 55 -3.50 -18.76 1.36
N ILE A 56 -2.83 -17.85 0.66
CA ILE A 56 -3.46 -16.96 -0.31
C ILE A 56 -2.78 -17.11 -1.66
N ARG A 57 -3.56 -16.90 -2.73
CA ARG A 57 -3.02 -16.91 -4.09
C ARG A 57 -2.37 -15.59 -4.41
N ALA A 58 -1.17 -15.64 -4.96
CA ALA A 58 -0.59 -14.48 -5.63
C ALA A 58 -1.41 -14.10 -6.87
N GLY A 59 -1.34 -12.83 -7.24
CA GLY A 59 -2.09 -12.29 -8.37
C GLY A 59 -1.87 -12.99 -9.72
N SER A 60 -0.65 -13.45 -9.96
CA SER A 60 -0.18 -14.13 -11.19
C SER A 60 1.04 -15.02 -10.89
N GLN A 61 1.58 -15.67 -11.92
CA GLN A 61 2.80 -16.46 -11.79
C GLN A 61 4.05 -15.58 -11.59
N GLY A 62 4.17 -14.44 -12.30
CA GLY A 62 5.26 -13.49 -12.05
C GLY A 62 5.17 -12.86 -10.66
N CYS A 63 3.95 -12.61 -10.18
CA CYS A 63 3.69 -12.16 -8.82
C CYS A 63 4.20 -13.14 -7.76
N ALA A 64 3.95 -14.44 -7.95
CA ALA A 64 4.49 -15.47 -7.07
C ALA A 64 6.03 -15.54 -7.10
N ALA A 65 6.64 -15.30 -8.26
CA ALA A 65 8.09 -15.24 -8.37
C ALA A 65 8.68 -14.03 -7.62
N LEU A 66 8.04 -12.85 -7.70
CA LEU A 66 8.41 -11.68 -6.90
C LEU A 66 8.27 -11.96 -5.39
N ASP A 67 7.15 -12.56 -4.99
CA ASP A 67 6.89 -12.90 -3.60
C ASP A 67 7.95 -13.85 -3.04
N LYS A 68 8.41 -14.80 -3.87
CA LYS A 68 9.51 -15.68 -3.50
C LYS A 68 10.81 -14.91 -3.25
N VAL A 69 11.18 -13.96 -4.11
CA VAL A 69 12.38 -13.12 -3.89
C VAL A 69 12.24 -12.35 -2.58
N LEU A 70 11.08 -11.72 -2.32
CA LEU A 70 10.81 -11.01 -1.07
C LEU A 70 10.94 -11.92 0.15
N SER A 71 10.31 -13.10 0.11
CA SER A 71 10.38 -14.11 1.17
C SER A 71 11.82 -14.58 1.43
N ASP A 72 12.60 -14.82 0.37
CA ASP A 72 13.99 -15.25 0.48
C ASP A 72 14.84 -14.14 1.13
N LEU A 73 14.66 -12.87 0.72
CA LEU A 73 15.36 -11.73 1.33
C LEU A 73 15.00 -11.54 2.81
N LEU A 74 13.73 -11.71 3.17
CA LEU A 74 13.28 -11.68 4.56
C LEU A 74 13.96 -12.75 5.42
N GLN A 75 14.23 -13.93 4.86
CA GLN A 75 14.87 -15.05 5.55
C GLN A 75 16.38 -14.95 5.61
N GLN A 76 17.02 -14.41 4.57
CA GLN A 76 18.46 -14.55 4.36
C GLN A 76 19.23 -13.31 4.80
N THR A 77 18.63 -12.12 4.69
CA THR A 77 19.32 -10.86 5.01
C THR A 77 19.28 -10.53 6.51
N PRO A 78 20.28 -9.81 7.05
CA PRO A 78 20.25 -9.37 8.45
C PRO A 78 19.02 -8.51 8.78
N GLN A 79 18.66 -7.57 7.90
CA GLN A 79 17.53 -6.66 8.06
C GLN A 79 16.19 -7.42 8.02
N GLY A 80 16.06 -8.40 7.11
CA GLY A 80 14.89 -9.26 7.03
C GLY A 80 14.70 -10.10 8.30
N LYS A 81 15.79 -10.70 8.81
CA LYS A 81 15.77 -11.45 10.07
C LYS A 81 15.44 -10.55 11.27
N ALA A 82 15.95 -9.32 11.30
CA ALA A 82 15.62 -8.36 12.35
C ALA A 82 14.13 -8.03 12.36
N PHE A 83 13.57 -7.71 11.19
CA PHE A 83 12.13 -7.44 11.05
C PHE A 83 11.27 -8.65 11.45
N THR A 84 11.52 -9.81 10.86
CA THR A 84 10.75 -11.03 11.17
C THR A 84 10.89 -11.47 12.63
N GLY A 85 12.07 -11.28 13.24
CA GLY A 85 12.29 -11.49 14.67
C GLY A 85 11.47 -10.54 15.55
N ARG A 86 11.44 -9.24 15.22
CA ARG A 86 10.63 -8.24 15.94
C ARG A 86 9.14 -8.56 15.85
N VAL A 87 8.67 -8.93 14.67
CA VAL A 87 7.29 -9.36 14.45
C VAL A 87 6.93 -10.55 15.35
N ALA A 88 7.79 -11.57 15.42
CA ALA A 88 7.57 -12.72 16.29
C ALA A 88 7.53 -12.32 17.79
N GLN A 89 8.41 -11.39 18.19
CA GLN A 89 8.41 -10.83 19.53
C GLN A 89 7.09 -10.11 19.86
N VAL A 90 6.64 -9.19 18.99
CA VAL A 90 5.38 -8.45 19.16
C VAL A 90 4.20 -9.41 19.29
N GLN A 91 4.12 -10.43 18.44
CA GLN A 91 3.07 -11.46 18.52
C GLN A 91 3.11 -12.28 19.81
N SER A 92 4.28 -12.48 20.40
CA SER A 92 4.41 -13.19 21.68
C SER A 92 3.99 -12.31 22.86
N GLN A 93 4.25 -11.00 22.76
CA GLN A 93 3.97 -9.98 23.77
C GLN A 93 2.52 -9.51 23.75
N GLN A 94 1.80 -9.59 22.63
CA GLN A 94 0.34 -9.33 22.56
C GLN A 94 -0.52 -10.19 23.51
N LYS A 95 0.07 -11.22 24.13
CA LYS A 95 -0.58 -12.03 25.18
C LYS A 95 -0.48 -11.40 26.58
N ASP A 96 0.29 -10.32 26.72
CA ASP A 96 0.54 -9.58 27.94
C ASP A 96 0.09 -8.11 27.77
N PRO A 97 -1.03 -7.70 28.38
CA PRO A 97 -1.61 -6.37 28.22
C PRO A 97 -0.75 -5.24 28.79
N ASP A 98 0.27 -5.54 29.61
CA ASP A 98 1.19 -4.55 30.17
C ASP A 98 2.48 -4.40 29.33
N SER A 99 2.63 -5.17 28.25
CA SER A 99 3.78 -5.04 27.36
C SER A 99 3.59 -3.81 26.46
N GLY A 100 4.25 -2.70 26.79
CA GLY A 100 4.31 -1.49 25.96
C GLY A 100 4.99 -1.77 24.61
N THR A 101 4.30 -2.48 23.71
CA THR A 101 4.88 -3.09 22.53
C THR A 101 5.03 -2.05 21.43
N GLU A 102 6.27 -1.65 21.12
CA GLU A 102 6.49 -0.89 19.89
C GLU A 102 6.36 -1.84 18.69
N ASN A 103 5.69 -1.36 17.64
CA ASN A 103 5.43 -2.10 16.41
C ASN A 103 6.75 -2.46 15.67
N ALA A 104 6.65 -3.26 14.61
CA ALA A 104 7.81 -3.69 13.81
C ALA A 104 8.15 -2.71 12.66
N ALA A 105 7.54 -1.52 12.63
CA ALA A 105 7.71 -0.57 11.54
C ALA A 105 9.16 -0.06 11.42
N PRO A 106 9.91 0.24 12.49
CA PRO A 106 11.30 0.68 12.37
C PRO A 106 12.21 -0.37 11.70
N GLU A 107 12.04 -1.64 12.03
CA GLU A 107 12.77 -2.74 11.41
C GLU A 107 12.34 -2.96 9.95
N TRP A 108 11.05 -2.77 9.64
CA TRP A 108 10.56 -2.79 8.26
C TRP A 108 11.20 -1.69 7.41
N ALA A 109 11.24 -0.45 7.90
CA ALA A 109 11.87 0.67 7.20
C ALA A 109 13.34 0.39 6.88
N LYS A 110 14.07 -0.28 7.78
CA LYS A 110 15.46 -0.72 7.53
C LYS A 110 15.55 -1.82 6.48
N PHE A 111 14.59 -2.75 6.45
CA PHE A 111 14.53 -3.78 5.40
C PHE A 111 14.21 -3.17 4.02
N LEU A 112 13.28 -2.23 3.94
CA LEU A 112 12.97 -1.56 2.67
C LEU A 112 14.21 -0.90 2.04
N GLN A 113 15.11 -0.36 2.86
CA GLN A 113 16.34 0.30 2.38
C GLN A 113 17.32 -0.62 1.66
N ILE A 114 17.25 -1.94 1.85
CA ILE A 114 18.13 -2.89 1.13
C ILE A 114 17.52 -3.39 -0.18
N LEU A 115 16.21 -3.24 -0.38
CA LEU A 115 15.55 -3.73 -1.60
C LEU A 115 16.10 -3.15 -2.91
N PRO A 116 16.58 -1.89 -2.98
CA PRO A 116 17.19 -1.35 -4.19
C PRO A 116 18.40 -2.15 -4.71
N GLU A 117 19.17 -2.78 -3.82
CA GLU A 117 20.32 -3.61 -4.19
C GLU A 117 19.90 -4.91 -4.89
N HIS A 118 18.64 -5.33 -4.68
CA HIS A 118 18.07 -6.57 -5.19
C HIS A 118 17.05 -6.35 -6.33
N TYR A 119 16.90 -5.11 -6.82
CA TYR A 119 15.90 -4.83 -7.87
C TYR A 119 16.11 -5.64 -9.16
N SER A 120 17.35 -5.99 -9.51
CA SER A 120 17.63 -6.86 -10.66
C SER A 120 17.09 -8.29 -10.49
N GLU A 121 17.09 -8.81 -9.26
CA GLU A 121 16.51 -10.12 -8.92
C GLU A 121 15.00 -10.08 -9.08
N PHE A 122 14.36 -9.01 -8.60
CA PHE A 122 12.93 -8.78 -8.79
C PHE A 122 12.55 -8.58 -10.26
N GLU A 123 13.32 -7.81 -11.04
CA GLU A 123 13.09 -7.64 -12.49
C GLU A 123 13.17 -8.99 -13.22
N THR A 124 14.16 -9.81 -12.86
CA THR A 124 14.32 -11.16 -13.42
C THR A 124 13.12 -12.05 -13.07
N ALA A 125 12.64 -11.98 -11.83
CA ALA A 125 11.49 -12.74 -11.36
C ALA A 125 10.16 -12.29 -12.00
N ALA A 126 9.96 -10.99 -12.21
CA ALA A 126 8.78 -10.47 -12.91
C ALA A 126 8.71 -10.94 -14.37
N GLY A 127 9.86 -11.02 -15.05
CA GLY A 127 9.92 -11.42 -16.45
C GLY A 127 9.02 -10.55 -17.33
N LYS A 128 8.15 -11.19 -18.12
CA LYS A 128 7.17 -10.52 -19.00
C LYS A 128 5.77 -10.39 -18.39
N ASP A 129 5.60 -10.68 -17.11
CA ASP A 129 4.31 -10.64 -16.45
C ASP A 129 3.92 -9.18 -16.12
N ASP A 130 2.86 -8.68 -16.75
CA ASP A 130 2.46 -7.27 -16.62
C ASP A 130 2.06 -6.89 -15.19
N ALA A 131 1.39 -7.81 -14.49
CA ALA A 131 0.94 -7.60 -13.12
C ALA A 131 2.14 -7.55 -12.16
N ALA A 132 3.11 -8.44 -12.33
CA ALA A 132 4.37 -8.43 -11.60
C ALA A 132 5.17 -7.14 -11.87
N ASN A 133 5.28 -6.73 -13.14
CA ASN A 133 5.96 -5.49 -13.49
C ASN A 133 5.26 -4.24 -12.93
N LYS A 134 3.92 -4.22 -12.87
CA LYS A 134 3.15 -3.16 -12.20
C LYS A 134 3.44 -3.13 -10.70
N ALA A 135 3.40 -4.29 -10.03
CA ALA A 135 3.72 -4.39 -8.60
C ALA A 135 5.17 -3.97 -8.30
N LEU A 136 6.14 -4.35 -9.13
CA LEU A 136 7.54 -3.94 -8.97
C LEU A 136 7.72 -2.43 -9.07
N ARG A 137 7.03 -1.75 -10.01
CA ARG A 137 7.04 -0.27 -10.07
C ARG A 137 6.46 0.35 -8.80
N ASN A 138 5.33 -0.15 -8.33
CA ASN A 138 4.70 0.33 -7.10
C ASN A 138 5.60 0.09 -5.87
N MET A 139 6.24 -1.09 -5.80
CA MET A 139 7.20 -1.43 -4.74
C MET A 139 8.34 -0.41 -4.65
N ARG A 140 8.87 0.05 -5.79
CA ARG A 140 9.92 1.07 -5.82
C ARG A 140 9.45 2.40 -5.24
N GLU A 141 8.21 2.79 -5.53
CA GLU A 141 7.62 3.99 -4.94
C GLU A 141 7.44 3.86 -3.43
N ILE A 142 6.95 2.70 -2.97
CA ILE A 142 6.77 2.40 -1.54
C ILE A 142 8.12 2.44 -0.82
N VAL A 143 9.16 1.80 -1.36
CA VAL A 143 10.52 1.79 -0.77
C VAL A 143 11.07 3.20 -0.57
N ASN A 144 10.72 4.15 -1.44
CA ASN A 144 11.12 5.54 -1.28
C ASN A 144 10.22 6.29 -0.28
N LEU A 145 8.92 5.98 -0.24
CA LEU A 145 7.93 6.75 0.51
C LEU A 145 7.76 6.29 1.96
N GLU A 146 7.50 5.00 2.16
CA GLU A 146 7.10 4.42 3.44
C GLU A 146 8.14 4.65 4.54
N PRO A 147 9.46 4.50 4.31
CA PRO A 147 10.45 4.82 5.34
C PRO A 147 10.39 6.28 5.83
N GLN A 148 9.98 7.22 4.97
CA GLN A 148 9.88 8.64 5.35
C GLN A 148 8.69 8.90 6.27
N LEU A 149 7.60 8.15 6.10
CA LEU A 149 6.44 8.18 6.99
C LEU A 149 6.77 7.50 8.33
N ILE A 150 7.39 6.32 8.29
CA ILE A 150 7.77 5.55 9.50
C ILE A 150 8.78 6.32 10.37
N THR A 151 9.78 6.95 9.75
CA THR A 151 10.83 7.67 10.48
C THR A 151 10.40 9.07 10.94
N GLY A 152 9.19 9.51 10.60
CA GLY A 152 8.69 10.84 10.91
C GLY A 152 9.36 11.97 10.12
N LYS A 153 10.13 11.65 9.06
CA LYS A 153 10.67 12.66 8.13
C LYS A 153 9.54 13.43 7.44
N ILE A 154 8.44 12.75 7.16
CA ILE A 154 7.15 13.36 6.88
C ILE A 154 6.31 13.15 8.15
N PRO A 155 6.23 14.15 9.05
CA PRO A 155 5.58 13.97 10.33
C PRO A 155 4.05 13.95 10.18
N GLU A 156 3.37 13.13 10.99
CA GLU A 156 1.91 13.02 11.01
C GLU A 156 1.23 14.34 11.39
N TYR A 157 1.83 15.09 12.32
CA TYR A 157 1.35 16.39 12.77
C TYR A 157 2.38 17.47 12.50
N THR A 158 1.93 18.65 12.05
CA THR A 158 2.82 19.80 11.83
C THR A 158 3.43 20.31 13.13
N ASP A 159 2.69 20.22 14.25
CA ASP A 159 3.17 20.50 15.62
C ASP A 159 2.81 19.32 16.53
N GLY A 160 3.76 18.39 16.70
CA GLY A 160 3.60 17.20 17.54
C GLY A 160 3.25 17.52 19.00
N PRO A 161 3.97 18.44 19.67
CA PRO A 161 3.61 18.87 21.03
C PRO A 161 2.21 19.48 21.15
N ALA A 162 1.75 20.27 20.18
CA ALA A 162 0.39 20.80 20.19
C ALA A 162 -0.65 19.69 19.95
N ALA A 163 -0.36 18.76 19.04
CA ALA A 163 -1.23 17.62 18.79
C ALA A 163 -1.40 16.74 20.04
N GLN A 164 -0.31 16.47 20.76
CA GLN A 164 -0.37 15.73 22.03
C GLN A 164 -1.27 16.43 23.06
N ARG A 165 -1.13 17.74 23.25
CA ARG A 165 -2.00 18.51 24.16
C ARG A 165 -3.46 18.45 23.73
N GLN A 166 -3.74 18.58 22.43
CA GLN A 166 -5.10 18.48 21.91
C GLN A 166 -5.72 17.11 22.17
N LEU A 167 -4.96 16.03 22.01
CA LEU A 167 -5.40 14.67 22.34
C LEU A 167 -5.71 14.51 23.84
N GLU A 168 -4.85 15.04 24.72
CA GLU A 168 -5.06 15.05 26.17
C GLU A 168 -6.32 15.85 26.58
N GLU A 169 -6.66 16.89 25.82
CA GLU A 169 -7.89 17.67 25.97
C GLU A 169 -9.13 17.03 25.32
N GLY A 170 -8.99 15.83 24.71
CA GLY A 170 -10.08 15.14 24.01
C GLY A 170 -10.46 15.77 22.67
N LYS A 171 -9.57 16.58 22.07
CA LYS A 171 -9.73 17.18 20.76
C LYS A 171 -8.98 16.37 19.70
N THR A 172 -9.48 16.40 18.46
CA THR A 172 -8.78 15.83 17.30
C THR A 172 -7.76 16.84 16.78
N PRO A 173 -6.46 16.52 16.76
CA PRO A 173 -5.47 17.40 16.17
C PRO A 173 -5.58 17.49 14.66
N GLU A 174 -5.17 18.62 14.11
CA GLU A 174 -5.03 18.76 12.66
C GLU A 174 -3.78 18.01 12.18
N GLN A 175 -3.98 17.04 11.30
CA GLN A 175 -2.88 16.29 10.67
C GLN A 175 -2.18 17.14 9.62
N ASN A 176 -0.89 16.88 9.43
CA ASN A 176 -0.10 17.45 8.35
C ASN A 176 -0.71 17.06 6.99
N PRO A 177 -1.14 18.02 6.15
CA PRO A 177 -1.74 17.72 4.85
C PRO A 177 -0.81 16.94 3.92
N GLU A 178 0.50 17.13 4.04
CA GLU A 178 1.48 16.35 3.28
C GLU A 178 1.47 14.89 3.72
N TYR A 179 1.44 14.63 5.02
CA TYR A 179 1.35 13.27 5.56
C TYR A 179 0.10 12.56 5.05
N VAL A 180 -1.07 13.19 5.17
CA VAL A 180 -2.35 12.61 4.70
C VAL A 180 -2.26 12.22 3.23
N LYS A 181 -1.82 13.16 2.37
CA LYS A 181 -1.66 12.90 0.93
C LYS A 181 -0.71 11.75 0.64
N LYS A 182 0.37 11.64 1.41
CA LYS A 182 1.39 10.61 1.22
C LYS A 182 0.96 9.25 1.76
N SER A 183 0.22 9.22 2.86
CA SER A 183 -0.40 7.98 3.38
C SER A 183 -1.45 7.46 2.40
N GLU A 184 -2.31 8.32 1.84
CA GLU A 184 -3.25 7.92 0.79
C GLU A 184 -2.55 7.41 -0.48
N GLN A 185 -1.41 8.01 -0.85
CA GLN A 185 -0.58 7.51 -1.95
C GLN A 185 -0.02 6.12 -1.62
N LEU A 186 0.49 5.93 -0.40
CA LEU A 186 1.02 4.65 0.05
C LEU A 186 -0.05 3.56 0.02
N ASP A 187 -1.25 3.83 0.54
CA ASP A 187 -2.37 2.86 0.55
C ASP A 187 -2.70 2.36 -0.86
N LYS A 188 -2.80 3.27 -1.84
CA LYS A 188 -3.06 2.91 -3.25
C LYS A 188 -1.95 2.03 -3.85
N LEU A 189 -0.70 2.27 -3.47
CA LEU A 189 0.43 1.47 -3.95
C LEU A 189 0.41 0.07 -3.32
N LEU A 190 0.09 -0.01 -2.02
CA LEU A 190 0.05 -1.24 -1.23
C LEU A 190 -1.02 -2.21 -1.73
N ASP A 191 -2.16 -1.74 -2.23
CA ASP A 191 -3.22 -2.61 -2.78
C ASP A 191 -2.67 -3.56 -3.86
N GLN A 192 -1.96 -3.01 -4.86
CA GLN A 192 -1.39 -3.80 -5.95
C GLN A 192 -0.22 -4.68 -5.48
N VAL A 193 0.60 -4.16 -4.56
CA VAL A 193 1.81 -4.84 -4.08
C VAL A 193 1.45 -6.03 -3.19
N SER A 194 0.54 -5.86 -2.25
CA SER A 194 0.08 -6.93 -1.35
C SER A 194 -0.72 -8.02 -2.07
N TRP A 195 -1.51 -7.65 -3.09
CA TRP A 195 -2.18 -8.62 -3.95
C TRP A 195 -1.21 -9.44 -4.80
N CYS A 196 -0.12 -8.83 -5.25
CA CYS A 196 0.90 -9.50 -6.05
C CYS A 196 1.85 -10.34 -5.17
N MET A 197 2.29 -9.77 -4.05
CA MET A 197 3.21 -10.37 -3.10
C MET A 197 2.54 -10.54 -1.73
N PRO A 198 1.80 -11.64 -1.51
CA PRO A 198 1.23 -12.05 -0.21
C PRO A 198 2.13 -11.91 1.04
N THR A 199 3.44 -12.02 0.86
CA THR A 199 4.44 -11.91 1.92
C THR A 199 4.69 -10.45 2.32
N TRP A 200 4.31 -9.48 1.47
CA TRP A 200 4.38 -8.06 1.82
C TRP A 200 3.55 -7.79 3.08
N PRO A 201 4.14 -7.19 4.12
CA PRO A 201 3.50 -7.10 5.42
C PRO A 201 2.37 -6.07 5.41
N VAL A 202 1.33 -6.35 6.19
CA VAL A 202 0.38 -5.33 6.63
C VAL A 202 0.86 -4.86 8.00
N LEU A 203 1.35 -3.62 8.06
CA LEU A 203 1.77 -3.00 9.32
C LEU A 203 0.65 -2.09 9.81
N PHE A 204 0.22 -2.30 11.04
CA PHE A 204 -0.62 -1.34 11.75
C PHE A 204 0.31 -0.37 12.47
N GLY A 205 0.18 0.93 12.15
CA GLY A 205 0.81 2.03 12.86
C GLY A 205 0.27 2.15 14.27
#